data_AF-A0AAP8N9G3-F1
#
_entry.id   AF-A0AAP8N9G3-F1
#
_cell.length_a   1.000
_cell.length_b   1.000
_cell.length_c   1.000
_cell.angle_alpha   90.00
_cell.angle_beta   90.00
_cell.angle_gamma   90.00
#
_symmetry.space_group_name_H-M   'P 1'
#
loop_
_entity.id
_entity.type
_entity.pdbx_description
1 polymer ?
#
loop_
_entity_poly.entity_id
_entity_poly.type
_entity_poly.pdbx_seq_one_letter_code
_entity_poly.pdbx_strand_id
1 'polypeptide(L)'
;AYGCAPAPSIKLATNSALWARQREDMDINCGEIAEDTLTIEACGAAIFETMLRIASGERSMSEQHGYGQNEFVPWQIGAVT
;
A
#
# COMPACT_ATOMS: atom_id res chain seq x y z
N ALA A 1 9.00 -4.75 4.38
CA ALA A 1 7.80 -3.91 4.46
C ALA A 1 8.18 -2.51 4.00
N TYR A 2 7.31 -1.86 3.22
CA TYR A 2 7.54 -0.50 2.69
C TYR A 2 6.78 0.55 3.49
N GLY A 3 7.26 1.79 3.55
CA GLY A 3 6.47 2.93 4.02
C GLY A 3 7.17 4.24 3.72
N CYS A 4 6.45 5.24 3.24
CA CYS A 4 7.00 6.54 2.90
C CYS A 4 6.61 7.57 3.98
N ALA A 5 7.56 8.07 4.76
CA ALA A 5 7.27 9.12 5.76
C ALA A 5 6.61 10.39 5.18
N PRO A 6 7.03 10.93 4.01
CA PRO A 6 6.44 12.17 3.49
C PRO A 6 5.05 12.01 2.87
N ALA A 7 4.60 10.80 2.56
CA ALA A 7 3.27 10.56 1.99
C ALA A 7 2.73 9.17 2.38
N PRO A 8 1.44 9.04 2.76
CA PRO A 8 0.83 7.75 3.04
C PRO A 8 1.04 6.76 1.89
N SER A 9 1.37 5.51 2.23
CA SER A 9 1.59 4.45 1.25
C SER A 9 0.48 3.41 1.34
N ILE A 10 -0.24 3.19 0.25
CA ILE A 10 -1.28 2.17 0.12
C ILE A 10 -0.68 0.96 -0.58
N LYS A 11 -0.76 -0.21 0.03
CA LYS A 11 -0.21 -1.46 -0.48
C LYS A 11 -1.31 -2.38 -0.99
N LEU A 12 -1.16 -2.78 -2.25
CA LEU A 12 -2.10 -3.63 -2.97
C LEU A 12 -1.51 -5.04 -3.11
N ALA A 13 -2.21 -6.05 -2.62
CA ALA A 13 -1.82 -7.44 -2.85
C ALA A 13 -2.24 -7.88 -4.25
N THR A 14 -1.31 -8.42 -5.04
CA THR A 14 -1.62 -8.88 -6.41
C THR A 14 -2.33 -10.23 -6.48
N ASN A 15 -2.37 -10.98 -5.36
CA ASN A 15 -3.08 -12.26 -5.25
C ASN A 15 -3.48 -12.55 -3.80
N SER A 16 -4.50 -13.38 -3.61
CA SER A 16 -5.06 -13.69 -2.29
C SER A 16 -4.11 -14.51 -1.40
N ALA A 17 -3.18 -15.26 -1.98
CA ALA A 17 -2.18 -15.99 -1.21
C ALA A 17 -1.14 -15.05 -0.55
N LEU A 18 -0.74 -13.99 -1.25
CA LEU A 18 0.10 -12.92 -0.73
C LEU A 18 -0.64 -12.14 0.36
N TRP A 19 -1.90 -11.76 0.08
CA TRP A 19 -2.77 -11.12 1.06
C TRP A 19 -2.87 -11.95 2.34
N ALA A 20 -3.18 -13.25 2.25
CA ALA A 20 -3.33 -14.11 3.43
C ALA A 20 -2.04 -14.20 4.26
N ARG A 21 -0.87 -14.19 3.63
CA ARG A 21 0.43 -14.26 4.31
C ARG A 21 0.90 -12.93 4.90
N GLN A 22 0.48 -11.81 4.33
CA GLN A 22 0.97 -10.46 4.66
C GLN A 22 -0.17 -9.48 4.97
N ARG A 23 -1.34 -9.98 5.39
CA ARG A 23 -2.54 -9.19 5.63
C ARG A 23 -2.30 -8.01 6.58
N GLU A 24 -1.42 -8.21 7.56
CA GLU A 24 -1.07 -7.18 8.53
C GLU A 24 -0.24 -6.03 7.93
N ASP A 25 0.35 -6.20 6.75
CA ASP A 25 1.15 -5.19 6.05
C ASP A 25 0.50 -4.70 4.74
N MET A 26 -0.77 -5.04 4.47
CA MET A 26 -1.44 -4.71 3.20
C MET A 26 -2.81 -4.07 3.41
N ASP A 27 -3.14 -3.10 2.56
CA ASP A 27 -4.38 -2.34 2.67
C ASP A 27 -5.53 -2.98 1.86
N ILE A 28 -5.24 -3.54 0.67
CA ILE A 28 -6.26 -4.09 -0.25
C ILE A 28 -5.82 -5.41 -0.88
N ASN A 29 -6.75 -6.38 -0.97
CA ASN A 29 -6.57 -7.62 -1.73
C ASN A 29 -7.09 -7.46 -3.18
N CYS A 30 -6.19 -7.31 -4.17
CA CYS A 30 -6.59 -7.31 -5.58
C CYS A 30 -6.63 -8.73 -6.17
N GLY A 31 -6.28 -9.77 -5.40
CA GLY A 31 -6.31 -11.15 -5.83
C GLY A 31 -7.70 -11.68 -6.16
N GLU A 32 -8.73 -11.09 -5.56
CA GLU A 32 -10.15 -11.41 -5.82
C GLU A 32 -10.54 -11.18 -7.29
N ILE A 33 -9.80 -10.35 -8.03
CA ILE A 33 -9.96 -10.19 -9.48
C ILE A 33 -9.62 -11.49 -10.22
N ALA A 34 -8.52 -12.16 -9.84
CA ALA A 34 -8.08 -13.40 -10.48
C ALA A 34 -8.93 -14.61 -10.03
N GLU A 35 -9.70 -14.47 -8.97
CA GLU A 35 -10.62 -15.47 -8.44
C GLU A 35 -12.07 -15.27 -8.96
N ASP A 36 -12.28 -14.29 -9.83
CA ASP A 36 -13.59 -13.88 -10.37
C ASP A 36 -14.62 -13.50 -9.29
N THR A 37 -14.17 -13.14 -8.08
CA THR A 37 -15.02 -12.72 -6.96
C THR A 37 -15.18 -11.21 -6.85
N LEU A 38 -14.33 -10.44 -7.55
CA LEU A 38 -14.37 -8.99 -7.63
C LEU A 38 -14.03 -8.52 -9.05
N THR A 39 -14.80 -7.58 -9.63
CA THR A 39 -14.46 -7.03 -10.95
C THR A 39 -13.34 -6.00 -10.86
N ILE A 40 -12.70 -5.71 -11.99
CA ILE A 40 -11.67 -4.66 -12.09
C ILE A 40 -12.25 -3.30 -11.69
N GLU A 41 -13.46 -2.98 -12.16
CA GLU A 41 -14.14 -1.71 -11.88
C GLU A 41 -14.46 -1.57 -10.39
N ALA A 42 -14.97 -2.63 -9.77
CA ALA A 42 -15.27 -2.65 -8.34
C ALA A 42 -13.99 -2.52 -7.49
N CYS A 43 -12.91 -3.21 -7.88
CA CYS A 43 -11.62 -3.08 -7.23
C CYS A 43 -11.04 -1.66 -7.38
N GLY A 44 -11.14 -1.07 -8.58
CA GLY A 44 -10.73 0.30 -8.84
C GLY A 44 -11.48 1.32 -7.99
N ALA A 45 -12.81 1.16 -7.86
CA ALA A 45 -13.62 1.98 -6.96
C ALA A 45 -13.19 1.84 -5.49
N ALA A 46 -12.93 0.60 -5.03
CA ALA A 46 -12.46 0.35 -3.67
C ALA A 46 -11.08 1.00 -3.39
N ILE A 47 -10.16 0.95 -4.36
CA ILE A 47 -8.86 1.63 -4.28
C ILE A 47 -9.08 3.15 -4.16
N PHE A 48 -9.94 3.73 -4.99
CA PHE A 48 -10.20 5.17 -4.97
C PHE A 48 -10.83 5.64 -3.65
N GLU A 49 -11.82 4.92 -3.12
CA GLU A 49 -12.42 5.24 -1.82
C GLU A 49 -11.40 5.12 -0.68
N THR A 50 -10.52 4.13 -0.75
CA THR A 50 -9.42 3.97 0.23
C THR A 50 -8.44 5.13 0.15
N MET A 51 -8.09 5.58 -1.06
CA MET A 51 -7.26 6.78 -1.25
C MET A 51 -7.90 8.02 -0.62
N LEU A 52 -9.21 8.24 -0.81
CA LEU A 52 -9.92 9.37 -0.22
C LEU A 52 -9.93 9.33 1.30
N ARG A 53 -10.21 8.15 1.89
CA ARG A 53 -10.20 7.95 3.35
C ARG A 53 -8.82 8.25 3.96
N ILE A 54 -7.77 7.73 3.34
CA ILE A 54 -6.40 7.93 3.82
C ILE A 54 -5.96 9.39 3.65
N ALA A 55 -6.28 10.01 2.51
CA ALA A 55 -6.06 11.44 2.31
C ALA A 55 -6.84 12.31 3.33
N SER A 56 -7.96 11.81 3.85
CA SER A 56 -8.77 12.45 4.88
C SER A 56 -8.30 12.19 6.32
N GLY A 57 -7.18 11.48 6.49
CA GLY A 57 -6.53 11.27 7.81
C GLY A 57 -6.67 9.87 8.39
N GLU A 58 -7.26 8.92 7.67
CA GLU A 58 -7.14 7.52 8.06
C GLU A 58 -5.71 7.01 7.82
N ARG A 59 -5.14 6.29 8.78
CA ARG A 59 -3.75 5.81 8.69
C ARG A 59 -3.68 4.52 7.87
N SER A 60 -2.83 4.49 6.85
CA SER A 60 -2.55 3.26 6.10
C SER A 60 -1.83 2.22 6.97
N MET A 61 -1.81 0.95 6.55
CA MET A 61 -1.13 -0.11 7.29
C MET A 61 0.36 0.22 7.51
N SER A 62 1.03 0.81 6.51
CA SER A 62 2.43 1.25 6.64
C SER A 62 2.65 2.31 7.73
N GLU A 63 1.69 3.22 7.89
CA GLU A 63 1.75 4.29 8.89
C GLU A 63 1.47 3.74 10.29
N GLN A 64 0.57 2.77 10.40
CA GLN A 64 0.27 2.09 11.66
C GLN A 64 1.50 1.35 12.22
N HIS A 65 2.31 0.73 11.35
CA HIS A 65 3.55 0.05 11.73
C HIS A 65 4.78 0.96 11.85
N GLY A 66 4.65 2.24 11.46
CA GLY A 66 5.75 3.21 11.57
C GLY A 66 6.90 3.01 10.57
N TYR A 67 6.65 2.33 9.44
CA TYR A 67 7.71 2.03 8.46
C TYR A 67 8.26 3.24 7.71
N GLY A 68 7.55 4.38 7.75
CA GLY A 68 7.87 5.59 6.99
C GLY A 68 9.32 6.08 7.09
N GLN A 69 9.96 5.93 8.25
CA GLN A 69 11.30 6.45 8.50
C GLN A 69 12.41 5.57 7.93
N ASN A 70 12.12 4.29 7.66
CA ASN A 70 13.12 3.33 7.20
C ASN A 70 13.45 3.47 5.70
N GLU A 71 12.63 4.23 4.96
CA GLU A 71 12.70 4.32 3.50
C GLU A 71 12.97 5.74 2.99
N PHE A 72 13.32 6.67 3.89
CA PHE A 72 13.78 8.00 3.46
C PHE A 72 15.21 7.92 2.95
N VAL A 73 15.36 7.65 1.65
CA VAL A 73 16.65 7.52 0.96
C VAL A 73 16.77 8.57 -0.13
N PRO A 74 17.28 9.79 0.17
CA PRO A 74 17.54 10.80 -0.84
C PRO A 74 18.49 10.28 -1.90
N TRP A 75 18.16 10.50 -3.17
CA TRP A 75 19.05 10.17 -4.28
C TRP A 75 20.34 10.99 -4.17
N GLN A 76 21.49 10.32 -4.11
CA GLN A 76 22.78 11.01 -4.07
C GLN A 76 23.23 11.42 -5.47
N ILE A 77 23.48 12.70 -5.65
CA ILE A 77 24.01 13.27 -6.89
C ILE A 77 25.51 13.49 -6.71
N GLY A 78 26.34 12.75 -7.47
CA GLY A 78 27.80 12.87 -7.46
C GLY A 78 28.53 11.64 -6.92
N ALA A 79 29.87 11.68 -6.93
CA ALA A 79 30.70 10.63 -6.32
C ALA A 79 30.78 10.83 -4.80
N VAL A 80 30.54 9.77 -4.05
CA VAL A 80 30.83 9.72 -2.61
C VAL A 80 32.31 9.35 -2.47
N THR A 81 33.11 10.27 -1.95
CA THR A 81 34.54 10.03 -1.63
C THR A 81 34.71 9.57 -0.19
#